data_AF-A0A935FW41-F1
#
_entry.id   AF-A0A935FW41-F1
#
_cell.length_a   1.000
_cell.length_b   1.000
_cell.length_c   1.000
_cell.angle_alpha   90.00
_cell.angle_beta   90.00
_cell.angle_gamma   90.00
#
_symmetry.space_group_name_H-M   'P 1'
#
loop_
_entity.id
_entity.type
_entity.pdbx_description
1 polymer ?
#
loop_
_entity_poly.entity_id
_entity_poly.type
_entity_poly.pdbx_seq_one_letter_code
_entity_poly.pdbx_strand_id
1 'polypeptide(L)'
;MGYEFWQWHQEGFTNPPPVSLNVTAGIEGFYNGMSQIADTVRVILREASTPFAAIDSSTVFLNNLGNTTAQFSIASDGNYYVQFIHRNALETWTASAIALSRGQTVSLV
;
A
#
# COMPACT_ATOMS: atom_id res chain seq x y z
N MET A 1 12.77 -54.86 -5.30
CA MET A 1 12.19 -53.87 -6.23
C MET A 1 11.38 -52.89 -5.41
N GLY A 2 12.02 -51.84 -4.90
CA GLY A 2 11.31 -50.75 -4.22
C GLY A 2 10.74 -49.83 -5.29
N TYR A 3 9.45 -49.58 -5.25
CA TYR A 3 8.88 -48.46 -5.99
C TYR A 3 9.30 -47.20 -5.26
N GLU A 4 10.10 -46.37 -5.89
CA GLU A 4 10.27 -45.00 -5.42
C GLU A 4 9.03 -44.24 -5.87
N PHE A 5 8.20 -43.85 -4.90
CA PHE A 5 7.05 -43.00 -5.16
C PHE A 5 7.54 -41.65 -5.65
N TRP A 6 7.14 -41.26 -6.85
CA TRP A 6 7.32 -39.91 -7.37
C TRP A 6 6.63 -38.92 -6.43
N GLN A 7 7.39 -38.29 -5.55
CA GLN A 7 6.95 -37.11 -4.81
C GLN A 7 7.10 -35.93 -5.76
N TRP A 8 6.02 -35.56 -6.44
CA TRP A 8 5.95 -34.26 -7.09
C TRP A 8 6.26 -33.20 -6.04
N HIS A 9 7.40 -32.51 -6.14
CA HIS A 9 7.49 -31.22 -5.48
C HIS A 9 6.69 -30.28 -6.38
N GLN A 10 5.51 -29.89 -5.91
CA GLN A 10 4.92 -28.69 -6.44
C GLN A 10 5.80 -27.57 -5.90
N GLU A 11 6.69 -27.02 -6.75
CA GLU A 11 7.20 -25.67 -6.50
C GLU A 11 5.95 -24.81 -6.36
N GLY A 12 5.61 -24.50 -5.12
CA GLY A 12 4.48 -23.63 -4.84
C GLY A 12 4.75 -22.35 -5.60
N PHE A 13 3.92 -22.03 -6.57
CA PHE A 13 3.84 -20.67 -7.11
C PHE A 13 3.33 -19.80 -5.97
N THR A 14 4.23 -19.42 -5.06
CA THR A 14 3.91 -18.46 -4.02
C THR A 14 3.81 -17.13 -4.73
N ASN A 15 2.62 -16.53 -4.72
CA ASN A 15 2.47 -15.17 -5.19
C ASN A 15 3.41 -14.31 -4.32
N PRO A 16 4.36 -13.56 -4.91
CA PRO A 16 5.34 -12.84 -4.11
C PRO A 16 4.60 -11.86 -3.19
N PRO A 17 4.99 -11.77 -1.90
CA PRO A 17 4.22 -11.03 -0.90
C PRO A 17 4.09 -9.56 -1.33
N PRO A 18 2.94 -8.91 -1.09
CA PRO A 18 2.77 -7.51 -1.48
C PRO A 18 3.67 -6.59 -0.64
N VAL A 19 3.97 -5.41 -1.18
CA VAL A 19 4.42 -4.28 -0.36
C VAL A 19 3.21 -3.77 0.42
N SER A 20 3.35 -3.62 1.73
CA SER A 20 2.27 -3.14 2.60
C SER A 20 2.63 -1.81 3.27
N LEU A 21 1.66 -0.90 3.32
CA LEU A 21 1.83 0.43 3.88
C LEU A 21 0.64 0.76 4.78
N ASN A 22 0.88 0.95 6.07
CA ASN A 22 -0.11 1.54 6.96
C ASN A 22 -0.13 3.05 6.71
N VAL A 23 -1.32 3.58 6.50
CA VAL A 23 -1.57 4.99 6.26
C VAL A 23 -2.47 5.50 7.36
N THR A 24 -2.04 6.58 8.00
CA THR A 24 -2.88 7.40 8.88
C THR A 24 -3.20 8.70 8.17
N ALA A 25 -4.47 9.11 8.16
CA ALA A 25 -4.89 10.37 7.58
C ALA A 25 -6.11 10.94 8.31
N GLY A 26 -6.10 12.24 8.59
CA GLY A 26 -7.23 12.99 9.12
C GLY A 26 -7.91 13.81 8.03
N ILE A 27 -9.21 13.60 7.81
CA ILE A 27 -10.01 14.44 6.90
C ILE A 27 -10.78 15.45 7.75
N GLU A 28 -10.27 16.69 7.84
CA GLU A 28 -10.84 17.76 8.68
C GLU A 28 -12.33 17.99 8.41
N GLY A 29 -12.76 18.00 7.14
CA GLY A 29 -14.17 18.17 6.78
C GLY A 29 -15.08 17.02 7.24
N PHE A 30 -14.53 15.89 7.65
CA PHE A 30 -15.25 14.73 8.18
C PHE A 30 -15.04 14.53 9.68
N TYR A 31 -14.16 15.30 10.30
CA TYR A 31 -13.81 15.16 11.70
C TYR A 31 -14.79 15.94 12.59
N ASN A 32 -15.28 15.30 13.65
CA ASN A 32 -16.24 15.91 14.58
C ASN A 32 -15.64 16.24 15.96
N GLY A 33 -14.31 16.17 16.11
CA GLY A 33 -13.63 16.35 17.40
C GLY A 33 -13.38 15.06 18.18
N MET A 34 -13.90 13.92 17.72
CA MET A 34 -13.69 12.59 18.34
C MET A 34 -13.37 11.51 17.31
N SER A 35 -14.08 11.50 16.19
CA SER A 35 -13.91 10.56 15.10
C SER A 35 -14.09 11.26 13.75
N GLN A 36 -13.64 10.61 12.69
CA GLN A 36 -13.96 11.02 11.33
C GLN A 36 -14.96 10.06 10.68
N ILE A 37 -15.64 10.53 9.64
CA ILE A 37 -16.44 9.68 8.76
C ILE A 37 -15.49 8.79 7.96
N ALA A 38 -15.71 7.48 8.03
CA ALA A 38 -14.94 6.50 7.28
C ALA A 38 -15.26 6.59 5.78
N ASP A 39 -14.25 6.48 4.92
CA ASP A 39 -14.40 6.67 3.48
C ASP A 39 -13.32 5.93 2.68
N THR A 40 -13.47 5.88 1.36
CA THR A 40 -12.53 5.29 0.42
C THR A 40 -11.46 6.28 0.00
N VAL A 41 -10.20 5.85 0.08
CA VAL A 41 -9.02 6.57 -0.36
C VAL A 41 -8.25 5.76 -1.39
N ARG A 42 -7.51 6.44 -2.26
CA ARG A 42 -6.59 5.80 -3.20
C ARG A 42 -5.17 6.20 -2.84
N VAL A 43 -4.33 5.20 -2.62
CA VAL A 43 -2.90 5.37 -2.36
C VAL A 43 -2.14 4.91 -3.59
N ILE A 44 -1.20 5.71 -4.08
CA ILE A 44 -0.44 5.45 -5.30
C ILE A 44 1.05 5.51 -4.96
N LEU A 45 1.80 4.48 -5.33
CA LEU A 45 3.26 4.51 -5.30
C LEU A 45 3.77 5.10 -6.61
N ARG A 46 4.66 6.07 -6.49
CA ARG A 46 5.29 6.74 -7.62
C ARG A 46 6.80 6.59 -7.55
N GLU A 47 7.42 6.48 -8.72
CA GLU A 47 8.89 6.46 -8.87
C GLU A 47 9.53 7.61 -8.11
N ALA A 48 10.72 7.39 -7.54
CA ALA A 48 11.49 8.44 -6.86
C ALA A 48 12.18 9.41 -7.84
N SER A 49 12.18 9.11 -9.14
CA SER A 49 12.84 9.90 -10.18
C SER A 49 11.83 10.47 -11.18
N THR A 50 12.14 11.64 -11.74
CA THR A 50 11.34 12.28 -12.79
C THR A 50 11.17 11.32 -13.97
N PRO A 51 9.95 11.07 -14.50
CA PRO A 51 8.72 11.87 -14.34
C PRO A 51 7.76 11.43 -13.22
N PHE A 52 8.24 10.74 -12.18
CA PHE A 52 7.46 10.25 -11.03
C PHE A 52 6.24 9.41 -11.47
N ALA A 53 6.50 8.47 -12.39
CA ALA A 53 5.48 7.59 -12.94
C ALA A 53 4.78 6.79 -11.83
N ALA A 54 3.47 6.57 -11.99
CA ALA A 54 2.72 5.73 -11.08
C ALA A 54 3.06 4.25 -11.33
N ILE A 55 3.51 3.55 -10.29
CA ILE A 55 3.97 2.16 -10.35
C ILE A 55 2.88 1.20 -9.90
N ASP A 56 2.24 1.50 -8.78
CA ASP A 56 1.15 0.67 -8.25
C ASP A 56 0.15 1.56 -7.51
N SER A 57 -1.08 1.10 -7.36
CA SER A 57 -2.10 1.80 -6.59
C SER A 57 -3.00 0.84 -5.83
N SER A 58 -3.38 1.25 -4.63
CA SER A 58 -4.29 0.52 -3.76
C SER A 58 -5.48 1.43 -3.42
N THR A 59 -6.70 0.92 -3.58
CA THR A 59 -7.91 1.61 -3.13
C THR A 59 -8.39 0.94 -1.86
N VAL A 60 -8.43 1.68 -0.76
CA VAL A 60 -8.65 1.13 0.57
C VAL A 60 -9.63 1.97 1.37
N PHE A 61 -10.22 1.37 2.39
CA PHE A 61 -11.16 2.03 3.28
C PHE A 61 -10.43 2.61 4.49
N LEU A 62 -10.52 3.92 4.66
CA LEU A 62 -10.03 4.67 5.80
C LEU A 62 -11.06 4.59 6.93
N ASN A 63 -10.70 4.03 8.07
CA ASN A 63 -11.64 3.87 9.18
C ASN A 63 -11.90 5.18 9.92
N ASN A 64 -12.81 5.16 10.90
CA ASN A 64 -13.21 6.34 11.68
C ASN A 64 -12.09 6.94 12.57
N LEU A 65 -10.96 6.24 12.70
CA LEU A 65 -9.75 6.74 13.37
C LEU A 65 -8.72 7.29 12.38
N GLY A 66 -8.98 7.19 11.08
CA GLY A 66 -8.06 7.61 10.03
C GLY A 66 -7.03 6.58 9.63
N ASN A 67 -7.20 5.31 10.00
CA ASN A 67 -6.20 4.29 9.75
C ASN A 67 -6.64 3.35 8.63
N THR A 68 -5.68 2.91 7.82
CA THR A 68 -5.87 1.87 6.80
C THR A 68 -4.54 1.20 6.44
N THR A 69 -4.60 0.06 5.75
CA THR A 69 -3.42 -0.63 5.22
C THR A 69 -3.58 -0.78 3.71
N ALA A 70 -2.74 -0.08 2.96
CA ALA A 70 -2.61 -0.21 1.51
C ALA A 70 -1.67 -1.36 1.15
N GLN A 71 -2.11 -2.19 0.19
CA GLN A 71 -1.31 -3.31 -0.33
C GLN A 71 -1.06 -3.12 -1.82
N PHE A 72 0.19 -3.31 -2.22
CA PHE A 72 0.70 -3.13 -3.57
C PHE A 72 1.29 -4.45 -4.06
N SER A 73 0.64 -5.08 -5.03
CA SER A 73 0.99 -6.43 -5.51
C SER A 73 2.04 -6.39 -6.62
N ILE A 74 2.14 -5.26 -7.32
CA ILE A 74 3.01 -5.04 -8.48
C ILE A 74 4.33 -4.41 -8.03
N ALA A 75 4.28 -3.50 -7.05
CA ALA A 75 5.46 -2.80 -6.57
C ALA A 75 6.56 -3.78 -6.09
N SER A 76 7.78 -3.54 -6.55
CA SER A 76 8.99 -4.22 -6.09
C SER A 76 9.65 -3.45 -4.95
N ASP A 77 10.71 -4.01 -4.37
CA ASP A 77 11.52 -3.30 -3.40
C ASP A 77 12.12 -2.03 -4.03
N GLY A 78 12.06 -0.91 -3.33
CA GLY A 78 12.51 0.36 -3.87
C GLY A 78 12.09 1.57 -3.04
N ASN A 79 12.50 2.76 -3.49
CA ASN A 79 12.12 4.02 -2.88
C ASN A 79 11.00 4.65 -3.69
N TYR A 80 9.90 5.01 -3.03
CA TYR A 80 8.72 5.56 -3.68
C TYR A 80 8.22 6.82 -3.00
N TYR A 81 7.73 7.78 -3.78
CA TYR A 81 6.81 8.77 -3.26
C TYR A 81 5.44 8.13 -3.10
N VAL A 82 4.76 8.45 -1.99
CA VAL A 82 3.39 7.98 -1.76
C VAL A 82 2.45 9.14 -2.03
N GLN A 83 1.60 9.00 -3.03
CA GLN A 83 0.52 9.93 -3.32
C GLN A 83 -0.77 9.40 -2.67
N PHE A 84 -1.38 10.20 -1.82
CA PHE A 84 -2.66 9.93 -1.18
C PHE A 84 -3.74 10.79 -1.81
N ILE A 85 -4.81 10.16 -2.27
CA ILE A 85 -5.95 10.82 -2.91
C ILE A 85 -7.22 10.44 -2.18
N HIS A 86 -7.97 11.46 -1.73
CA HIS A 86 -9.32 11.29 -1.21
C HIS A 86 -10.33 11.93 -2.18
N ARG A 87 -11.02 11.06 -2.93
CA ARG A 87 -12.03 11.41 -3.95
C ARG A 87 -11.54 12.54 -4.88
N ASN A 88 -12.34 13.60 -5.02
CA ASN A 88 -12.05 14.79 -5.83
C ASN A 88 -11.67 15.99 -4.96
N ALA A 89 -11.31 15.77 -3.69
CA ALA A 89 -11.15 16.85 -2.71
C ALA A 89 -9.69 17.09 -2.31
N LEU A 90 -8.90 16.03 -2.11
CA LEU A 90 -7.56 16.14 -1.54
C LEU A 90 -6.60 15.20 -2.26
N GLU A 91 -5.45 15.76 -2.62
CA GLU A 91 -4.28 15.04 -3.10
C GLU A 91 -3.06 15.53 -2.30
N THR A 92 -2.32 14.60 -1.70
CA THR A 92 -1.08 14.90 -0.97
C THR A 92 -0.01 13.88 -1.32
N TRP A 93 1.25 14.26 -1.14
CA TRP A 93 2.41 13.43 -1.42
C TRP A 93 3.34 13.43 -0.23
N THR A 94 4.10 12.36 -0.06
CA THR A 94 5.17 12.33 0.94
C THR A 94 6.26 13.33 0.57
N ALA A 95 6.81 14.02 1.57
CA ALA A 95 7.86 15.02 1.37
C ALA A 95 9.17 14.42 0.82
N SER A 96 9.40 13.13 1.07
CA SER A 96 10.53 12.37 0.58
C SER A 96 10.08 10.99 0.09
N ALA A 97 10.92 10.36 -0.74
CA ALA A 97 10.73 8.98 -1.12
C ALA A 97 11.01 8.06 0.08
N ILE A 98 10.18 7.03 0.25
CA ILE A 98 10.24 6.09 1.36
C ILE A 98 10.68 4.73 0.82
N ALA A 99 11.62 4.09 1.50
CA ALA A 99 12.04 2.73 1.19
C ALA A 99 10.93 1.75 1.59
N LEU A 100 10.46 0.98 0.61
CA LEU A 100 9.44 -0.05 0.77
C LEU A 100 9.99 -1.39 0.27
N SER A 101 9.61 -2.48 0.95
CA SER A 101 10.04 -3.84 0.60
C SER A 101 8.87 -4.82 0.70
N ARG A 102 8.86 -5.81 -0.18
CA ARG A 102 7.86 -6.87 -0.23
C ARG A 102 7.89 -7.68 1.06
N GLY A 103 6.70 -8.03 1.55
CA GLY A 103 6.56 -8.78 2.80
C GLY A 103 6.91 -7.99 4.06
N GLN A 104 7.20 -6.69 3.95
CA GLN A 104 7.31 -5.78 5.08
C GLN A 104 6.13 -4.81 5.09
N THR A 105 5.75 -4.37 6.29
CA THR A 105 4.76 -3.32 6.47
C THR A 105 5.44 -2.10 7.06
N VAL A 106 5.39 -0.99 6.33
CA VAL A 106 5.88 0.31 6.79
C VAL A 106 4.69 1.14 7.24
N SER A 107 4.85 2.00 8.24
CA SER A 107 3.79 2.88 8.74
C SER A 107 4.10 4.34 8.45
N LEU A 108 3.11 5.06 7.95
CA LEU A 108 3.13 6.52 7.79
C LEU A 108 2.05 7.15 8.68
N VAL A 109 2.41 8.29 9.27
CA VAL A 109 1.55 9.14 10.09
C VAL A 109 1.38 10.48 9.40
#